data_AF-A0A540LYX6-F1
#
_entry.id   AF-A0A540LYX6-F1
#
_cell.length_a   1.000
_cell.length_b   1.000
_cell.length_c   1.000
_cell.angle_alpha   90.00
_cell.angle_beta   90.00
_cell.angle_gamma   90.00
#
_symmetry.space_group_name_H-M   'P 1'
#
loop_
_entity.id
_entity.type
_entity.pdbx_description
1 polymer ?
#
loop_
_entity_poly.entity_id
_entity_poly.type
_entity_poly.pdbx_seq_one_letter_code
_entity_poly.pdbx_strand_id
1 'polypeptide(L)' 'MVSMYCNRLYANKPELAASRIDAIGYQVGHQLSERYTIERPRFTDHLDAIKFICKDFWSELFKKQIDNLKTNHRVNF' A
#
# COMPACT_ATOMS: atom_id res chain seq x y z
N MET A 1 -17.87 -4.82 -0.68
CA MET A 1 -17.15 -5.03 0.61
C MET A 1 -17.13 -3.76 1.45
N VAL A 2 -16.45 -2.67 1.04
CA VAL A 2 -16.39 -1.41 1.81
C VAL A 2 -17.76 -0.84 2.15
N SER A 3 -18.69 -0.76 1.19
CA SER A 3 -20.07 -0.30 1.44
C SER A 3 -20.80 -1.13 2.51
N MET A 4 -20.50 -2.43 2.62
CA MET A 4 -21.11 -3.27 3.67
C MET A 4 -20.56 -2.93 5.06
N TYR A 5 -19.25 -2.71 5.18
CA TYR A 5 -18.63 -2.29 6.44
C TYR A 5 -19.12 -0.89 6.83
N CYS A 6 -19.06 0.07 5.91
CA CYS A 6 -19.35 1.47 6.21
C CYS A 6 -20.84 1.75 6.37
N ASN A 7 -21.73 1.15 5.56
CA ASN A 7 -23.15 1.53 5.55
C ASN A 7 -24.06 0.53 6.28
N ARG A 8 -23.56 -0.67 6.62
CA ARG A 8 -24.39 -1.73 7.21
C ARG A 8 -23.89 -2.16 8.59
N LEU A 9 -22.64 -2.62 8.70
CA LEU A 9 -22.11 -3.12 9.99
C LEU A 9 -21.73 -2.01 10.96
N TYR A 10 -21.15 -0.92 10.44
CA TYR A 10 -20.59 0.16 11.24
C TYR A 10 -21.13 1.53 10.80
N ALA A 11 -22.39 1.60 10.36
CA ALA A 11 -23.06 2.82 9.88
C ALA A 11 -22.86 4.05 10.78
N ASN A 12 -22.87 3.83 12.10
CA ASN A 12 -22.71 4.89 13.10
C ASN A 12 -21.34 4.86 13.79
N LYS A 13 -20.38 4.08 13.28
CA LYS A 13 -19.05 3.86 13.88
C LYS A 13 -17.95 3.85 12.79
N PRO A 14 -17.73 4.98 12.10
CA PRO A 14 -16.83 5.04 10.95
C PRO A 14 -15.38 4.63 11.28
N GLU A 15 -14.90 4.92 12.49
CA GLU A 15 -13.55 4.52 12.92
C GLU A 15 -13.36 3.00 12.98
N LEU A 16 -14.39 2.25 13.40
CA LEU A 16 -14.34 0.79 13.39
C LEU A 16 -14.35 0.23 11.96
N ALA A 17 -15.11 0.84 11.06
CA ALA A 17 -15.08 0.50 9.64
C ALA A 17 -13.68 0.74 9.05
N ALA A 18 -13.08 1.90 9.34
CA ALA A 18 -11.75 2.28 8.89
C ALA A 18 -10.70 1.29 9.40
N SER A 19 -10.66 0.99 10.70
CA SER A 19 -9.71 0.04 11.29
C SER A 19 -9.82 -1.36 10.70
N ARG A 20 -11.05 -1.84 10.43
CA ARG A 20 -11.25 -3.15 9.78
C ARG A 20 -10.77 -3.17 8.33
N ILE A 21 -11.08 -2.13 7.57
CA ILE A 21 -10.64 -2.02 6.17
C ILE A 21 -9.12 -1.90 6.10
N ASP A 22 -8.51 -1.14 7.02
CA ASP A 22 -7.06 -1.00 7.12
C ASP A 22 -6.37 -2.34 7.43
N ALA A 23 -6.89 -3.11 8.39
CA ALA A 23 -6.36 -4.44 8.69
C ALA A 23 -6.45 -5.40 7.48
N ILE A 24 -7.55 -5.36 6.72
CA ILE A 24 -7.69 -6.13 5.48
C ILE A 24 -6.67 -5.66 4.44
N GLY A 25 -6.52 -4.34 4.28
CA GLY A 25 -5.55 -3.74 3.36
C GLY A 25 -4.11 -4.14 3.69
N TYR A 26 -3.75 -4.13 4.98
CA TYR A 26 -2.44 -4.58 5.45
C TYR A 26 -2.19 -6.06 5.10
N GLN A 27 -3.13 -6.95 5.42
CA GLN A 27 -2.97 -8.37 5.17
C GLN A 27 -2.81 -8.68 3.67
N VAL A 28 -3.67 -8.07 2.84
CA VAL A 28 -3.61 -8.25 1.38
C VAL A 28 -2.32 -7.65 0.81
N GLY A 29 -1.96 -6.43 1.24
CA GLY A 29 -0.74 -5.74 0.84
C GLY A 29 0.52 -6.54 1.17
N HIS A 30 0.59 -7.12 2.37
CA HIS A 30 1.71 -7.98 2.79
C HIS A 30 1.88 -9.18 1.85
N GLN A 31 0.83 -9.97 1.66
CA GLN A 31 0.88 -11.18 0.82
C GLN A 31 1.24 -10.87 -0.63
N LEU A 32 0.71 -9.78 -1.18
CA LEU A 32 1.04 -9.36 -2.53
C LEU A 32 2.50 -8.88 -2.61
N SER A 33 2.97 -8.13 -1.62
CA SER A 33 4.36 -7.62 -1.59
C SER A 33 5.37 -8.77 -1.58
N GLU A 34 5.12 -9.83 -0.80
CA GLU A 34 5.95 -11.04 -0.82
C GLU A 34 5.93 -11.71 -2.20
N ARG A 35 4.75 -11.86 -2.80
CA ARG A 35 4.61 -12.47 -4.13
C ARG A 35 5.36 -11.70 -5.21
N TYR A 36 5.28 -10.37 -5.22
CA TYR A 36 5.91 -9.54 -6.26
C TYR A 36 7.40 -9.28 -6.05
N THR A 37 7.95 -9.66 -4.89
CA THR A 37 9.37 -9.55 -4.57
C THR A 37 10.12 -10.88 -4.59
N ILE A 38 9.43 -12.02 -4.75
CA ILE A 38 10.05 -13.36 -4.67
C ILE A 38 11.19 -13.59 -5.68
N GLU A 39 11.07 -13.05 -6.91
CA GLU A 39 12.09 -13.18 -7.96
C GLU A 39 12.98 -11.94 -8.06
N ARG A 40 12.77 -10.93 -7.20
CA ARG A 40 13.54 -9.69 -7.22
C ARG A 40 14.77 -9.79 -6.33
N PRO A 41 15.89 -9.15 -6.70
CA PRO A 41 16.99 -8.90 -5.77
C PRO A 41 16.50 -8.17 -4.52
N ARG A 42 17.13 -8.43 -3.37
CA ARG A 42 16.82 -7.72 -2.13
C ARG A 42 17.04 -6.22 -2.29
N PHE A 43 16.14 -5.43 -1.70
CA PHE A 43 16.31 -3.97 -1.63
C PHE A 43 17.55 -3.64 -0.81
N THR A 44 18.42 -2.79 -1.38
CA THR A 44 19.67 -2.35 -0.75
C THR A 44 19.48 -1.12 0.12
N ASP A 45 18.44 -0.32 -0.14
CA ASP A 45 18.11 0.86 0.64
C ASP A 45 16.59 1.14 0.64
N HIS A 46 16.18 2.09 1.49
CA HIS A 46 14.79 2.51 1.61
C HIS A 46 14.23 3.18 0.34
N LEU A 47 15.06 3.87 -0.42
CA LEU A 47 14.61 4.57 -1.63
C LEU A 47 14.22 3.56 -2.71
N ASP A 48 14.94 2.46 -2.85
CA ASP A 48 14.63 1.39 -3.78
C ASP A 48 13.35 0.64 -3.39
N ALA A 49 13.14 0.39 -2.09
CA ALA A 49 11.86 -0.13 -1.61
C ALA A 49 10.70 0.83 -1.92
N ILE A 50 10.87 2.14 -1.72
CA ILE A 50 9.85 3.15 -2.04
C ILE A 50 9.57 3.18 -3.56
N LYS A 51 10.60 3.15 -4.41
CA LYS A 51 10.42 3.10 -5.86
C LYS A 51 9.64 1.85 -6.28
N PHE A 52 9.97 0.69 -5.71
CA PHE A 52 9.22 -0.54 -5.97
C PHE A 52 7.74 -0.37 -5.61
N ILE A 53 7.43 0.15 -4.41
CA ILE A 53 6.03 0.32 -3.97
C ILE A 53 5.29 1.29 -4.90
N CYS A 54 5.87 2.46 -5.17
CA CYS A 54 5.17 3.54 -5.87
C CYS A 54 5.14 3.37 -7.39
N LYS A 55 6.16 2.75 -8.00
CA LYS A 55 6.23 2.60 -9.46
C LYS A 55 5.82 1.21 -9.90
N ASP A 56 6.43 0.17 -9.36
CA ASP A 56 6.21 -1.20 -9.84
C ASP A 56 4.93 -1.78 -9.28
N PHE A 57 4.84 -1.89 -7.95
CA PHE A 57 3.73 -2.54 -7.25
C PHE A 57 2.39 -1.83 -7.52
N TRP A 58 2.39 -0.49 -7.44
CA TRP A 58 1.21 0.31 -7.75
C TRP A 58 0.75 0.14 -9.20
N SER A 59 1.67 0.20 -10.17
CA SER A 59 1.32 0.03 -11.59
C SER A 59 0.80 -1.37 -11.85
N GLU A 60 1.35 -2.40 -11.21
CA GLU A 60 0.92 -3.77 -11.42
C GLU A 60 -0.50 -4.02 -10.89
N LEU A 61 -0.82 -3.52 -9.70
CA LEU A 61 -2.13 -3.71 -9.08
C LEU A 61 -3.23 -2.84 -9.68
N PHE A 62 -2.93 -1.56 -9.93
CA PHE A 62 -3.95 -0.58 -10.31
C PHE A 62 -3.93 -0.23 -11.78
N LYS A 63 -2.94 -0.72 -12.53
CA LYS A 63 -2.73 -0.39 -13.96
C LYS A 63 -2.66 1.13 -14.17
N LYS A 64 -2.03 1.82 -13.21
CA LYS A 64 -1.85 3.28 -13.18
C LYS A 64 -0.38 3.60 -12.98
N GLN A 65 0.19 4.43 -13.85
CA GLN A 65 1.58 4.86 -13.73
C GLN A 65 1.71 6.01 -12.73
N ILE A 66 2.83 6.03 -11.99
CA ILE A 66 3.23 7.18 -11.17
C ILE A 66 4.53 7.75 -11.75
N ASP A 67 4.40 8.88 -12.42
CA ASP A 67 5.52 9.52 -13.13
C ASP A 67 6.40 10.34 -12.18
N ASN A 68 5.77 11.09 -11.28
CA ASN A 68 6.43 12.07 -10.44
C ASN A 68 6.38 11.70 -8.96
N LEU A 69 7.41 11.00 -8.48
CA LEU A 69 7.61 10.76 -7.06
C LEU A 69 8.35 11.95 -6.43
N LYS A 70 7.67 12.74 -5.60
CA LYS A 70 8.28 13.86 -4.88
C LYS A 70 8.81 13.40 -3.53
N THR A 71 10.12 13.45 -3.33
CA THR A 71 10.76 13.21 -2.03
C THR A 71 11.23 14.51 -1.43
N ASN A 72 10.95 14.76 -0.15
CA ASN A 72 11.62 15.83 0.58
C ASN A 72 13.06 15.37 0.85
N HIS A 73 14.05 15.92 0.14
CA HIS A 73 15.48 15.65 0.38
C HIS A 73 16.00 16.28 1.70
N ARG A 74 15.22 16.24 2.78
CA ARG A 74 15.71 16.66 4.10
C ARG A 74 16.45 15.49 4.73
N VAL A 75 17.75 15.48 4.52
CA VAL A 75 18.68 14.64 5.27
C VAL A 75 18.73 15.20 6.69
N ASN A 76 17.94 14.65 7.62
CA ASN A 76 18.25 14.78 9.04
C ASN A 76 19.03 13.53 9.43
N PHE A 77 20.34 13.73 9.63
CA PHE A 77 21.22 12.79 10.30
C PHE A 77 20.88 12.69 11.79
#